data_AF-A0A7C3K6M5-F1
#
_entry.id   AF-A0A7C3K6M5-F1
#
_cell.length_a   1.000
_cell.length_b   1.000
_cell.length_c   1.000
_cell.angle_alpha   90.00
_cell.angle_beta   90.00
_cell.angle_gamma   90.00
#
_symmetry.space_group_name_H-M   'P 1'
#
loop_
_entity.id
_entity.type
_entity.pdbx_description
1 polymer ?
#
loop_
_entity_poly.entity_id
_entity_poly.type
_entity_poly.pdbx_seq_one_letter_code
_entity_poly.pdbx_strand_id
1 'polypeptide(L)'
;MENPAGTTHRHPEDPEAEDAGANDERFSFAKFAAHPFFKEVNEWLVARAGITPGSDVVDLACGPGAVTELILKWMGTPAQGCVYAVDPSASALV
;
A
#
# COMPACT_ATOMS: atom_id res chain seq x y z
N MET A 1 27.41 -17.73 43.25
CA MET A 1 28.30 -18.16 42.15
C MET A 1 27.89 -17.31 40.96
N GLU A 2 28.57 -16.18 40.82
CA GLU A 2 28.25 -15.13 39.84
C GLU A 2 28.79 -15.55 38.47
N ASN A 3 27.97 -15.43 37.43
CA ASN A 3 28.40 -15.66 36.05
C ASN A 3 28.90 -14.31 35.48
N PRO A 4 30.18 -14.18 35.09
CA PRO A 4 30.73 -12.90 34.69
C PRO A 4 30.20 -12.49 33.31
N ALA A 5 29.90 -11.19 33.19
CA ALA A 5 29.41 -10.56 31.99
C ALA A 5 30.24 -10.96 30.75
N GLY A 6 29.56 -11.55 29.76
CA GLY A 6 30.10 -11.62 28.40
C GLY A 6 30.19 -10.20 27.86
N THR A 7 31.39 -9.65 27.84
CA THR A 7 31.73 -8.42 27.13
C THR A 7 31.39 -8.62 25.65
N THR A 8 30.22 -8.14 25.22
CA THR A 8 30.01 -7.85 23.81
C THR A 8 30.89 -6.64 23.50
N HIS A 9 31.98 -6.88 22.79
CA HIS A 9 32.74 -5.84 22.12
C HIS A 9 31.77 -5.12 21.18
N ARG A 10 31.19 -4.00 21.62
CA ARG A 10 30.49 -3.08 20.75
C ARG A 10 31.55 -2.38 19.91
N HIS A 11 31.58 -2.70 18.63
CA HIS A 11 32.26 -1.88 17.64
C HIS A 11 31.55 -0.51 17.66
N PRO A 12 32.26 0.62 17.82
CA PRO A 12 31.67 1.89 17.48
C PRO A 12 31.52 1.90 15.95
N GLU A 13 30.45 2.50 15.45
CA GLU A 13 30.06 2.58 14.02
C GLU A 13 29.16 1.45 13.53
N ASP A 14 28.03 1.20 14.22
CA ASP A 14 26.81 0.72 13.55
C ASP A 14 25.96 1.96 13.20
N PRO A 15 25.96 2.44 11.94
CA PRO A 15 25.13 3.56 11.52
C PRO A 15 23.74 3.03 11.13
N GLU A 16 22.96 2.54 12.08
CA GLU A 16 21.59 2.08 11.84
C GLU A 16 20.62 2.74 12.82
N ALA A 17 20.36 4.03 12.67
CA ALA A 17 19.18 4.64 13.32
C ALA A 17 18.66 5.94 12.68
N GLU A 18 19.14 6.36 11.50
CA GLU A 18 18.63 7.57 10.86
C GLU A 18 18.53 7.34 9.35
N ASP A 19 17.35 6.87 8.90
CA ASP A 19 16.72 7.11 7.57
C ASP A 19 15.86 5.94 7.07
N ALA A 20 14.92 5.45 7.88
CA ALA A 20 13.92 4.48 7.41
C ALA A 20 12.75 5.14 6.64
N GLY A 21 12.69 6.48 6.61
CA GLY A 21 11.55 7.23 6.06
C GLY A 21 11.79 7.85 4.68
N ALA A 22 12.99 8.36 4.38
CA ALA A 22 13.24 9.02 3.10
C ALA A 22 13.54 8.03 1.96
N ASN A 23 13.88 6.78 2.29
CA ASN A 23 14.24 5.75 1.30
C ASN A 23 13.03 4.99 0.72
N ASP A 24 11.87 5.02 1.38
CA ASP A 24 10.68 4.28 0.93
C ASP A 24 10.11 4.89 -0.35
N GLU A 25 10.10 6.22 -0.49
CA GLU A 25 9.73 6.90 -1.75
C GLU A 25 10.72 6.65 -2.89
N ARG A 26 12.01 6.43 -2.56
CA ARG A 26 13.06 6.21 -3.56
C ARG A 26 12.91 4.86 -4.27
N PHE A 27 12.39 3.87 -3.56
CA PHE A 27 12.10 2.52 -4.07
C PHE A 27 10.60 2.21 -4.13
N SER A 28 9.76 3.25 -4.19
CA SER A 28 8.31 3.11 -4.26
C SER A 28 7.82 2.91 -5.70
N PHE A 29 6.88 1.99 -5.88
CA PHE A 29 6.13 1.83 -7.12
C PHE A 29 5.06 2.91 -7.33
N ALA A 30 4.85 3.82 -6.37
CA ALA A 30 3.81 4.86 -6.45
C ALA A 30 3.93 5.73 -7.70
N LYS A 31 5.16 6.07 -8.11
CA LYS A 31 5.40 6.85 -9.35
C LYS A 31 4.99 6.08 -10.60
N PHE A 32 5.20 4.77 -10.61
CA PHE A 32 4.74 3.92 -11.72
C PHE A 32 3.22 3.78 -11.68
N ALA A 33 2.61 3.56 -10.51
CA ALA A 33 1.16 3.48 -10.35
C ALA A 33 0.42 4.76 -10.79
N ALA A 34 1.06 5.93 -10.65
CA ALA A 34 0.50 7.21 -11.08
C ALA A 34 0.68 7.51 -12.59
N HIS A 35 1.41 6.68 -13.34
CA HIS A 35 1.63 6.92 -14.77
C HIS A 35 0.32 6.71 -15.58
N PRO A 36 -0.01 7.59 -16.56
CA PRO A 36 -1.28 7.54 -17.29
C PRO A 36 -1.64 6.18 -17.90
N PHE A 37 -0.63 5.44 -18.38
CA PHE A 37 -0.80 4.07 -18.85
C PHE A 37 -1.50 3.16 -17.83
N PHE A 38 -1.03 3.14 -16.57
CA PHE A 38 -1.64 2.28 -15.55
C PHE A 38 -3.03 2.77 -15.15
N LYS A 39 -3.29 4.07 -15.24
CA LYS A 39 -4.64 4.60 -15.05
C LYS A 39 -5.62 4.04 -16.08
N GLU A 40 -5.26 4.05 -17.36
CA GLU A 40 -6.11 3.48 -18.43
C GLU A 40 -6.33 1.98 -18.25
N VAL A 41 -5.29 1.24 -17.88
CA VAL A 41 -5.40 -0.20 -17.60
C VAL A 41 -6.31 -0.47 -16.39
N ASN A 42 -6.20 0.31 -15.32
CA ASN A 42 -7.02 0.18 -14.12
C ASN A 42 -8.50 0.50 -14.41
N GLU A 43 -8.78 1.56 -15.17
CA GLU A 43 -10.13 1.89 -15.62
C GLU A 43 -10.73 0.78 -16.49
N TRP A 44 -9.93 0.22 -17.40
CA TRP A 44 -10.32 -0.91 -18.24
C TRP A 44 -10.67 -2.16 -17.42
N LEU A 45 -9.90 -2.43 -16.36
CA LEU A 45 -10.09 -3.54 -15.44
C LEU A 45 -11.39 -3.39 -14.64
N VAL A 46 -11.59 -2.23 -14.00
CA VAL A 46 -12.79 -1.95 -13.18
C VAL A 46 -14.07 -2.08 -14.02
N ALA A 47 -14.06 -1.55 -15.24
CA ALA A 47 -15.21 -1.64 -16.15
C ALA A 47 -15.59 -3.09 -16.54
N ARG A 48 -14.69 -4.05 -16.35
CA ARG A 48 -14.88 -5.48 -16.70
C ARG A 48 -14.93 -6.41 -15.48
N ALA A 49 -14.75 -5.87 -14.28
CA ALA A 49 -14.78 -6.64 -13.04
C ALA A 49 -16.20 -7.10 -12.65
N GLY A 50 -17.24 -6.68 -13.38
CA GLY A 50 -18.62 -7.09 -13.11
C GLY A 50 -19.21 -6.47 -11.84
N ILE A 51 -18.67 -5.34 -11.40
CA ILE A 51 -19.12 -4.63 -10.19
C ILE A 51 -20.47 -3.99 -10.48
N THR A 52 -21.50 -4.41 -9.74
CA THR A 52 -22.86 -3.86 -9.80
C THR A 52 -23.18 -3.06 -8.54
N PRO A 53 -24.18 -2.14 -8.57
CA PRO A 53 -24.67 -1.50 -7.36
C PRO A 53 -25.03 -2.53 -6.28
N GLY A 54 -24.57 -2.30 -5.06
CA GLY A 54 -24.73 -3.20 -3.92
C GLY A 54 -23.61 -4.25 -3.75
N SER A 55 -22.61 -4.28 -4.62
CA SER A 55 -21.51 -5.25 -4.51
C SER A 55 -20.58 -4.92 -3.34
N ASP A 56 -20.16 -5.96 -2.61
CA ASP A 56 -19.01 -5.88 -1.73
C ASP A 56 -17.75 -6.29 -2.50
N VAL A 57 -16.74 -5.41 -2.53
CA VAL A 57 -15.52 -5.58 -3.33
C VAL A 57 -14.30 -5.58 -2.42
N VAL A 58 -13.34 -6.46 -2.70
CA VAL A 58 -12.04 -6.48 -2.03
C VAL A 58 -10.97 -6.03 -3.04
N ASP A 59 -10.25 -4.96 -2.72
CA ASP A 59 -9.07 -4.52 -3.47
C ASP A 59 -7.81 -5.03 -2.73
N LEU A 60 -7.16 -6.04 -3.29
CA LEU A 60 -6.01 -6.71 -2.68
C LEU A 60 -4.70 -6.11 -3.19
N ALA A 61 -3.76 -5.86 -2.27
CA ALA A 61 -2.57 -5.06 -2.53
C ALA A 61 -2.95 -3.69 -3.11
N CYS A 62 -3.90 -3.03 -2.43
CA CYS A 62 -4.52 -1.79 -2.92
C CYS A 62 -3.51 -0.64 -3.05
N GLY A 63 -2.32 -0.76 -2.45
CA GLY A 63 -1.33 0.30 -2.42
C GLY A 63 -1.94 1.58 -1.85
N PRO A 64 -1.57 2.75 -2.41
CA PRO A 64 -2.18 4.04 -2.09
C PRO A 64 -3.68 4.19 -2.45
N GLY A 65 -4.33 3.14 -2.99
CA GLY A 65 -5.77 3.12 -3.26
C GLY A 65 -6.21 3.62 -4.63
N ALA A 66 -5.32 3.65 -5.64
CA ALA A 66 -5.65 4.14 -6.98
C ALA A 66 -6.81 3.37 -7.64
N VAL A 67 -6.88 2.05 -7.45
CA VAL A 67 -7.98 1.21 -7.96
C VAL A 67 -9.20 1.30 -7.05
N THR A 68 -9.02 1.28 -5.73
CA THR A 68 -10.07 1.59 -4.74
C THR A 68 -10.88 2.84 -5.11
N GLU A 69 -10.22 3.94 -5.47
CA GLU A 69 -10.89 5.19 -5.86
C GLU A 69 -11.75 5.01 -7.12
N LEU A 70 -11.26 4.26 -8.12
CA LEU A 70 -12.01 3.97 -9.34
C LEU A 70 -13.25 3.11 -9.05
N ILE A 71 -13.12 2.12 -8.16
CA ILE A 71 -14.24 1.28 -7.74
C ILE A 71 -15.31 2.12 -7.03
N LEU A 72 -14.91 2.99 -6.09
CA LEU A 72 -15.84 3.87 -5.39
C LEU A 72 -16.57 4.82 -6.35
N LYS A 73 -15.86 5.39 -7.33
CA LYS A 73 -16.47 6.21 -8.39
C LYS A 73 -17.47 5.40 -9.23
N TRP A 74 -17.13 4.15 -9.56
CA TRP A 74 -18.02 3.25 -10.29
C TRP A 74 -19.30 2.92 -9.49
N MET A 75 -19.20 2.76 -8.17
CA MET A 75 -20.34 2.52 -7.28
C MET A 75 -21.25 3.75 -7.08
N GLY A 76 -20.76 4.95 -7.42
CA GLY A 76 -21.51 6.20 -7.32
C GLY A 76 -21.63 6.76 -5.90
N THR A 77 -22.42 7.83 -5.76
CA THR A 77 -22.64 8.53 -4.48
C THR A 77 -24.14 8.61 -4.15
N PRO A 78 -24.59 8.13 -2.97
CA PRO A 78 -23.82 7.33 -2.03
C PRO A 78 -23.46 5.96 -2.62
N ALA A 79 -22.29 5.44 -2.26
CA ALA A 79 -21.89 4.10 -2.68
C ALA A 79 -22.90 3.08 -2.14
N GLN A 80 -23.39 2.24 -3.03
CA GLN A 80 -24.24 1.11 -2.64
C GLN A 80 -23.33 -0.12 -2.61
N GLY A 81 -22.96 -0.57 -1.41
CA GLY A 81 -21.99 -1.65 -1.18
C GLY A 81 -20.80 -1.21 -0.33
N CYS A 82 -19.83 -2.10 -0.15
CA CYS A 82 -18.60 -1.84 0.61
C CYS A 82 -17.36 -2.12 -0.24
N VAL A 83 -16.29 -1.37 -0.01
CA VAL A 83 -14.95 -1.66 -0.57
C VAL A 83 -13.99 -1.92 0.58
N TYR A 84 -13.41 -3.11 0.62
CA TYR A 84 -12.36 -3.50 1.55
C TYR A 84 -11.01 -3.35 0.87
N ALA A 85 -10.32 -2.23 1.13
CA ALA A 85 -8.97 -1.99 0.64
C ALA A 85 -7.96 -2.64 1.60
N VAL A 86 -7.18 -3.59 1.11
CA VAL A 86 -6.25 -4.37 1.93
C VAL A 86 -4.85 -4.31 1.32
N ASP A 87 -3.89 -3.83 2.09
CA ASP A 87 -2.47 -3.90 1.76
C ASP A 87 -1.66 -4.37 2.98
N PRO A 88 -0.71 -5.30 2.83
CA PRO A 88 0.17 -5.70 3.92
C PRO A 88 1.16 -4.58 4.32
N SER A 89 1.44 -3.63 3.43
CA SER A 89 2.29 -2.49 3.73
C SER A 89 1.51 -1.44 4.53
N ALA A 90 1.92 -1.21 5.77
CA ALA A 90 1.38 -0.12 6.58
C ALA A 90 1.63 1.25 5.91
N SER A 91 2.76 1.43 5.21
CA SER A 91 3.08 2.68 4.52
C SER A 91 2.19 2.95 3.30
N ALA A 92 1.47 1.94 2.79
CA ALA A 92 0.53 2.11 1.68
C ALA A 92 -0.86 2.61 2.13
N LEU A 93 -1.20 2.45 3.41
CA LEU A 93 -2.54 2.70 3.94
C LEU A 93 -2.68 4.04 4.71
N VAL A 94 -1.61 4.84 4.76
CA VAL A 94 -1.50 6.06 5.59
C VAL A 94 -1.57 7.35 4.79
#